data_AF-A0A3C0K5W3-F1
#
_entry.id   AF-A0A3C0K5W3-F1
#
_cell.length_a   1.000
_cell.length_b   1.000
_cell.length_c   1.000
_cell.angle_alpha   90.00
_cell.angle_beta   90.00
_cell.angle_gamma   90.00
#
_symmetry.space_group_name_H-M   'P 1'
#
loop_
_entity.id
_entity.type
_entity.pdbx_description
1 polymer ?
#
loop_
_entity_poly.entity_id
_entity_poly.type
_entity_poly.pdbx_seq_one_letter_code
_entity_poly.pdbx_strand_id
1 'polypeptide(L)'
;MNNLSKPRFLISIFLLSLITAIVSLNSDISESFFLDLQAFLSKYLGWMIILIANGFVIFAFFLIFTKYKDIRLGGIDAKPAYSYINWIAMLFSAGLGIGLLFYGVAEPIMH
;
A
#
# COMPACT_ATOMS: atom_id res chain seq x y z
N MET A 1 2.30 20.72 17.00
CA MET A 1 3.50 20.63 16.13
C MET A 1 4.83 20.43 16.88
N ASN A 2 4.82 20.23 18.21
CA ASN A 2 6.06 20.08 18.99
C ASN A 2 6.71 18.67 18.95
N ASN A 3 6.05 17.67 18.36
CA ASN A 3 6.56 16.28 18.25
C ASN A 3 6.95 15.90 16.81
N LEU A 4 7.28 16.87 15.95
CA LEU A 4 7.77 16.57 14.60
C LEU A 4 9.22 16.08 14.68
N SER A 5 9.49 14.88 14.18
CA SER A 5 10.87 14.40 13.99
C SER A 5 11.52 15.15 12.83
N LYS A 6 12.04 16.35 13.14
CA LYS A 6 12.63 17.28 12.16
C LYS A 6 13.57 16.60 11.15
N PRO A 7 14.46 15.67 11.56
CA PRO A 7 15.33 14.99 10.60
C PRO A 7 14.57 14.17 9.56
N ARG A 8 13.55 13.40 9.98
CA ARG A 8 12.79 12.53 9.07
C ARG A 8 11.94 13.36 8.11
N PHE A 9 11.28 14.39 8.64
CA PHE A 9 10.45 15.28 7.83
C PHE A 9 11.26 16.02 6.76
N LEU A 10 12.44 16.55 7.12
CA LEU A 10 13.30 17.26 6.18
C LEU A 10 13.93 16.35 5.12
N ILE A 11 14.31 15.12 5.50
CA ILE A 11 14.81 14.14 4.54
C ILE A 11 13.72 13.77 3.54
N SER A 12 12.50 13.50 4.00
CA SER A 12 11.38 13.15 3.12
C SER A 12 11.04 14.28 2.15
N ILE A 13 10.93 15.53 2.62
CA ILE A 13 10.57 16.65 1.74
C ILE A 13 11.68 16.94 0.73
N PHE A 14 12.94 16.85 1.15
CA PHE A 14 14.08 17.01 0.27
C PHE A 14 14.07 15.95 -0.83
N LEU A 15 13.95 14.67 -0.48
CA LEU A 15 13.91 13.57 -1.45
C LEU A 15 12.75 13.69 -2.43
N LEU A 16 11.54 13.98 -1.94
CA LEU A 16 10.36 14.16 -2.80
C LEU A 16 10.55 15.34 -3.75
N SER A 17 10.98 16.50 -3.24
CA SER A 17 11.21 17.68 -4.07
C SER A 17 12.28 17.46 -5.12
N LEU A 18 13.36 16.76 -4.77
CA LEU A 18 14.47 16.45 -5.66
C LEU A 18 14.02 15.52 -6.80
N ILE A 19 13.33 14.43 -6.47
CA ILE A 19 12.82 13.47 -7.47
C ILE A 19 11.84 14.18 -8.41
N THR A 20 10.87 14.93 -7.87
CA THR A 20 9.89 15.65 -8.69
C THR A 20 10.57 16.70 -9.58
N ALA A 21 11.57 17.44 -9.08
CA ALA A 21 12.31 18.41 -9.88
C ALA A 21 13.08 17.75 -11.03
N ILE A 22 13.78 16.64 -10.77
CA ILE A 22 14.53 15.90 -11.80
C ILE A 22 13.58 15.41 -12.90
N VAL A 23 12.46 14.80 -12.51
CA VAL A 23 11.46 14.28 -13.46
C VAL A 23 10.84 15.41 -14.29
N SER A 24 10.54 16.55 -13.66
CA SER A 24 9.91 17.69 -14.35
C SER A 24 10.83 18.39 -15.34
N LEU A 25 12.15 18.37 -15.13
CA LEU A 25 13.11 19.03 -16.02
C LEU A 25 13.37 18.21 -17.29
N ASN A 26 13.20 16.89 -17.25
CA ASN A 26 13.47 15.99 -18.36
C ASN A 26 12.41 14.86 -18.41
N SER A 27 11.19 15.19 -18.81
CA SER A 27 10.04 14.25 -18.82
C SER A 27 10.31 13.02 -19.68
N ASP A 28 10.84 13.21 -20.89
CA ASP A 28 10.90 12.13 -21.90
C ASP A 28 11.96 11.08 -21.54
N ILE A 29 13.09 11.53 -21.00
CA ILE A 29 14.14 10.64 -20.47
C ILE A 29 13.64 9.91 -19.23
N SER A 30 12.89 10.60 -18.37
CA SER A 30 12.34 10.00 -17.15
C SER A 30 11.29 8.92 -17.49
N GLU A 31 10.43 9.17 -18.48
CA GLU A 31 9.43 8.21 -18.95
C GLU A 31 10.10 6.94 -19.48
N SER A 32 11.02 7.07 -20.44
CA SER A 32 11.74 5.92 -21.00
C SER A 32 12.48 5.12 -19.92
N PHE A 33 13.17 5.80 -19.01
CA PHE A 33 13.83 5.16 -17.87
C PHE A 33 12.85 4.39 -16.97
N PHE A 34 11.69 4.99 -16.63
CA PHE A 34 10.70 4.32 -15.79
C PHE A 34 10.05 3.12 -16.47
N LEU A 35 9.79 3.18 -17.78
CA LEU A 35 9.27 2.06 -18.55
C LEU A 35 10.28 0.91 -18.61
N ASP A 36 11.56 1.20 -18.85
CA ASP A 36 12.63 0.20 -18.86
C ASP A 36 12.79 -0.45 -17.48
N LEU A 37 12.75 0.37 -16.42
CA LEU A 37 12.83 -0.12 -15.04
C LEU A 37 11.61 -0.97 -14.68
N GLN A 38 10.40 -0.53 -15.04
CA GLN A 38 9.18 -1.30 -14.82
C GLN A 38 9.23 -2.64 -15.55
N ALA A 39 9.67 -2.66 -16.82
CA ALA A 39 9.82 -3.87 -17.61
C ALA A 39 10.84 -4.82 -16.99
N PHE A 40 11.98 -4.30 -16.53
CA PHE A 40 13.00 -5.07 -15.82
C PHE A 40 12.46 -5.68 -14.53
N LEU A 41 11.83 -4.88 -13.67
CA LEU A 41 11.27 -5.34 -12.39
C LEU A 41 10.16 -6.38 -12.64
N SER A 42 9.27 -6.14 -13.60
CA SER A 42 8.20 -7.07 -13.94
C SER A 42 8.74 -8.41 -14.43
N LYS A 43 9.79 -8.37 -15.28
CA LYS A 43 10.42 -9.59 -15.85
C LYS A 43 11.12 -10.43 -14.79
N TYR A 44 11.90 -9.80 -13.89
CA TYR A 44 12.75 -10.53 -12.95
C TYR A 44 12.13 -10.72 -11.56
N LEU A 45 11.32 -9.76 -11.09
CA LEU A 45 10.69 -9.79 -9.76
C LEU A 45 9.17 -10.04 -9.79
N GLY A 46 8.55 -10.13 -10.97
CA GLY A 46 7.09 -10.34 -11.08
C GLY A 46 6.59 -11.59 -10.36
N TRP A 47 7.29 -12.72 -10.49
CA TRP A 47 6.95 -13.96 -9.77
C TRP A 47 7.00 -13.79 -8.24
N MET A 48 7.96 -13.01 -7.74
CA MET A 48 8.11 -12.73 -6.32
C MET A 48 6.95 -11.87 -5.80
N ILE A 49 6.52 -10.87 -6.58
CA ILE A 49 5.35 -10.03 -6.24
C ILE A 49 4.10 -10.90 -6.12
N ILE A 50 3.87 -11.82 -7.08
CA ILE A 50 2.73 -12.75 -7.05
C ILE A 50 2.78 -13.66 -5.82
N LEU A 51 3.94 -14.24 -5.52
CA LEU A 51 4.10 -15.11 -4.36
C LEU A 51 3.91 -14.38 -3.03
N ILE A 52 4.43 -13.16 -2.89
CA ILE A 52 4.26 -12.36 -1.68
C ILE A 52 2.79 -11.96 -1.50
N ALA A 53 2.13 -11.49 -2.57
CA ALA A 53 0.72 -11.11 -2.52
C ALA A 53 -0.17 -12.28 -2.08
N ASN A 54 -0.03 -13.44 -2.73
CA ASN A 54 -0.76 -14.66 -2.35
C ASN A 54 -0.31 -15.17 -0.97
N GLY A 55 0.97 -15.02 -0.64
CA GLY A 55 1.54 -15.39 0.64
C GLY A 55 0.88 -14.65 1.80
N PHE A 56 0.60 -13.35 1.66
CA PHE A 56 -0.14 -12.59 2.67
C PHE A 56 -1.59 -13.07 2.83
N VAL A 57 -2.25 -13.44 1.74
CA VAL A 57 -3.61 -14.01 1.79
C VAL A 57 -3.58 -15.35 2.53
N ILE A 58 -2.68 -16.25 2.15
CA ILE A 58 -2.51 -17.56 2.79
C ILE A 58 -2.15 -17.39 4.27
N PHE A 59 -1.25 -16.45 4.60
CA PHE A 59 -0.88 -16.14 5.97
C PHE A 59 -2.07 -15.64 6.79
N ALA A 60 -2.90 -14.75 6.23
CA ALA A 60 -4.11 -14.27 6.89
C ALA A 60 -5.10 -15.43 7.15
N PHE A 61 -5.32 -16.31 6.16
CA PHE A 61 -6.14 -17.51 6.35
C PHE A 61 -5.56 -18.45 7.39
N PHE A 62 -4.25 -18.68 7.36
CA PHE A 62 -3.55 -19.50 8.35
C PHE A 62 -3.78 -18.98 9.77
N LEU A 63 -3.72 -17.66 9.99
CA LEU A 63 -3.96 -17.08 11.31
C LEU A 63 -5.34 -17.44 11.89
N ILE A 64 -6.38 -17.54 11.05
CA ILE A 64 -7.75 -17.90 11.47
C ILE A 64 -7.80 -19.30 12.11
N PHE A 65 -6.96 -20.24 11.64
CA PHE A 65 -6.94 -21.62 12.16
C PHE A 65 -5.93 -21.83 13.29
N THR A 66 -5.12 -20.82 13.60
CA THR A 66 -4.11 -20.90 14.65
C THR A 66 -4.62 -20.39 16.00
N LYS A 67 -3.86 -20.67 17.07
CA LYS A 67 -4.06 -20.11 18.42
C LYS A 67 -4.00 -18.57 18.47
N TYR A 68 -3.48 -17.91 17.42
CA TYR A 68 -3.31 -16.47 17.40
C TYR A 68 -4.62 -15.72 17.11
N LYS A 69 -5.66 -16.40 16.61
CA LYS A 69 -6.97 -15.79 16.34
C LYS A 69 -7.65 -15.20 17.58
N ASP A 70 -7.34 -15.73 18.77
CA ASP A 70 -7.97 -15.34 20.04
C ASP A 70 -7.22 -14.20 20.74
N ILE A 71 -6.09 -13.74 20.19
CA ILE A 71 -5.30 -12.65 20.78
C ILE A 71 -5.99 -11.32 20.54
N ARG A 72 -6.29 -10.61 21.64
CA ARG A 72 -6.81 -9.24 21.60
C ARG A 72 -5.68 -8.22 21.50
N LEU A 73 -5.74 -7.38 20.46
CA LEU A 73 -4.82 -6.25 20.28
C LEU A 73 -5.15 -5.17 21.31
N GLY A 74 -4.19 -4.85 22.17
CA GLY A 74 -4.37 -3.88 23.27
C GLY A 74 -4.43 -4.50 24.68
N GLY A 75 -4.28 -5.82 24.80
CA GLY A 75 -4.24 -6.54 26.07
C GLY A 75 -5.48 -7.38 26.35
N ILE A 76 -5.44 -8.15 27.45
CA ILE A 76 -6.46 -9.15 27.79
C ILE A 76 -7.84 -8.51 28.01
N ASP A 77 -7.86 -7.36 28.69
CA ASP A 77 -9.09 -6.63 29.05
C ASP A 77 -9.51 -5.56 28.01
N ALA A 78 -8.83 -5.52 26.85
CA ALA A 78 -9.16 -4.57 25.80
C ALA A 78 -10.59 -4.78 25.30
N LYS A 79 -11.33 -3.67 25.19
CA LYS A 79 -12.68 -3.62 24.61
C LYS A 79 -12.64 -2.89 23.26
N PRO A 80 -13.48 -3.28 22.29
CA PRO A 80 -13.56 -2.58 21.01
C PRO A 80 -13.89 -1.10 21.22
N ALA A 81 -13.10 -0.20 20.63
CA ALA A 81 -13.34 1.24 20.69
C ALA A 81 -14.54 1.69 19.84
N TYR A 82 -14.93 0.88 18.85
CA TYR A 82 -16.01 1.15 17.92
C TYR A 82 -16.98 -0.03 17.84
N SER A 83 -18.24 0.23 17.52
CA SER A 83 -19.20 -0.82 17.21
C SER A 83 -18.77 -1.60 15.96
N TYR A 84 -19.24 -2.84 15.84
CA TYR A 84 -18.86 -3.71 14.72
C TYR A 84 -19.19 -3.12 13.34
N ILE A 85 -20.37 -2.49 13.22
CA ILE A 85 -20.80 -1.82 11.98
C ILE A 85 -19.89 -0.63 11.66
N ASN A 86 -19.58 0.21 12.66
CA ASN A 86 -18.71 1.37 12.46
C ASN A 86 -17.28 0.94 12.09
N TRP A 87 -16.80 -0.16 12.67
CA TRP A 87 -15.49 -0.73 12.34
C TRP A 87 -15.42 -1.22 10.89
N ILE A 88 -16.44 -1.95 10.42
CA ILE A 88 -16.53 -2.37 9.01
C ILE A 88 -16.58 -1.14 8.08
N ALA A 89 -17.40 -0.14 8.41
CA ALA A 89 -17.49 1.08 7.62
C ALA A 89 -16.14 1.80 7.49
N MET A 90 -15.35 1.86 8.57
CA MET A 90 -14.00 2.43 8.53
C MET A 90 -13.03 1.63 7.64
N LEU A 91 -13.10 0.30 7.66
CA LEU A 91 -12.26 -0.53 6.77
C LEU A 91 -12.56 -0.27 5.30
N PHE A 92 -13.84 -0.16 4.93
CA PHE A 92 -14.22 0.19 3.56
C PHE A 92 -13.79 1.61 3.21
N SER A 93 -13.96 2.58 4.11
CA SER A 93 -13.52 3.95 3.88
C SER A 93 -12.00 4.08 3.70
N ALA A 94 -11.21 3.26 4.40
CA ALA A 94 -9.76 3.25 4.26
C ALA A 94 -9.29 2.49 3.01
N GLY A 95 -10.03 1.44 2.59
CA GLY A 95 -9.66 0.57 1.48
C GLY A 95 -10.14 1.01 0.10
N LEU A 96 -11.28 1.71 0.01
CA LEU A 96 -11.85 2.19 -1.26
C LEU A 96 -11.11 3.45 -1.73
N GLY A 97 -10.07 3.26 -2.53
CA GLY A 97 -9.28 4.34 -3.10
C GLY A 97 -9.72 4.79 -4.50
N ILE A 98 -9.05 5.83 -5.01
CA ILE A 98 -9.20 6.34 -6.39
C ILE A 98 -9.01 5.25 -7.45
N GLY A 99 -8.23 4.21 -7.14
CA GLY A 99 -7.99 3.07 -8.03
C GLY A 99 -9.28 2.34 -8.45
N LEU A 100 -10.27 2.22 -7.57
CA LEU A 100 -11.54 1.57 -7.93
C LEU A 100 -12.36 2.41 -8.93
N LEU A 101 -12.31 3.75 -8.79
CA LEU A 101 -13.00 4.66 -9.70
C LEU A 101 -12.39 4.64 -11.11
N PHE A 102 -11.06 4.55 -11.22
CA PHE A 102 -10.37 4.49 -12.52
C PHE A 102 -10.44 3.09 -13.13
N TYR A 103 -9.99 2.08 -12.39
CA TYR A 103 -9.82 0.74 -12.93
C TYR A 103 -11.08 -0.12 -12.85
N GLY A 104 -12.07 0.23 -12.02
CA GLY A 104 -13.31 -0.55 -11.90
C GLY A 104 -14.17 -0.57 -13.18
N VAL A 105 -14.05 0.46 -14.02
CA VAL A 105 -14.67 0.49 -15.37
C VAL A 105 -13.64 0.20 -16.46
N ALA A 106 -12.40 0.68 -16.30
CA ALA A 106 -11.39 0.51 -17.34
C ALA A 106 -10.93 -0.94 -17.50
N GLU A 107 -10.73 -1.69 -16.41
CA GLU A 107 -10.22 -3.06 -16.48
C GLU A 107 -11.16 -4.00 -17.26
N PRO A 108 -12.49 -4.03 -17.00
CA PRO A 108 -13.41 -4.90 -17.75
C PRO A 108 -13.60 -4.55 -19.23
N ILE A 109 -13.27 -3.31 -19.63
CA ILE A 109 -13.34 -2.89 -21.03
C ILE A 109 -12.04 -3.24 -21.77
N MET A 110 -10.91 -3.25 -21.07
CA MET A 110 -9.57 -3.42 -21.64
C MET A 110 -9.10 -4.88 -21.70
N HIS A 111 -9.78 -5.81 -21.03
CA HIS A 111 -9.52 -7.26 -21.07
C HIS A 111 -10.68 -7.99 -21.72
#